data_AF-A0A924YI94-F1
#
_entry.id   AF-A0A924YI94-F1
#
_cell.length_a   1.000
_cell.length_b   1.000
_cell.length_c   1.000
_cell.angle_alpha   90.00
_cell.angle_beta   90.00
_cell.angle_gamma   90.00
#
_symmetry.space_group_name_H-M   'P 1'
#
loop_
_entity.id
_entity.type
_entity.pdbx_description
1 polymer ?
#
loop_
_entity_poly.entity_id
_entity_poly.type
_entity_poly.pdbx_seq_one_letter_code
_entity_poly.pdbx_strand_id
1 'polypeptide(L)'
;MIAVEKKLSRETSLADRFQQLRDEWKEQSQYLSNTTQIAMLRPYQQVIGMGPAVVPLILEELRREPDLWFWALESITNEQPVPSEAVGHVESSASAWLEWGRRKGLIP
;
A
#
# COMPACT_ATOMS: atom_id res chain seq x y z
N MET A 1 -24.42 -18.62 34.41
CA MET A 1 -22.99 -18.88 34.57
C MET A 1 -22.38 -19.15 33.20
N ILE A 2 -21.50 -18.24 32.79
CA ILE A 2 -20.35 -18.38 31.87
C ILE A 2 -20.52 -19.27 30.63
N ALA A 3 -20.83 -18.62 29.51
CA ALA A 3 -20.27 -18.98 28.20
C ALA A 3 -19.82 -17.70 27.47
N VAL A 4 -19.12 -16.83 28.21
CA VAL A 4 -18.18 -15.88 27.61
C VAL A 4 -16.92 -16.69 27.39
N GLU A 5 -16.61 -17.01 26.12
CA GLU A 5 -15.27 -17.35 25.58
C GLU A 5 -15.37 -18.28 24.36
N LYS A 6 -15.79 -17.71 23.24
CA LYS A 6 -15.25 -18.10 21.93
C LYS A 6 -14.86 -16.85 21.17
N LYS A 7 -13.95 -16.06 21.75
CA LYS A 7 -13.18 -15.09 20.98
C LYS A 7 -12.14 -15.91 20.23
N LEU A 8 -12.54 -16.48 19.11
CA LEU A 8 -11.63 -17.14 18.17
C LEU A 8 -10.70 -16.02 17.66
N SER A 9 -9.53 -15.87 18.26
CA SER A 9 -8.47 -15.03 17.72
C SER A 9 -8.00 -15.70 16.43
N ARG A 10 -8.67 -15.40 15.32
CA ARG A 10 -8.06 -15.58 14.00
C ARG A 10 -6.85 -14.66 13.99
N GLU A 11 -5.67 -15.23 13.80
CA GLU A 11 -4.51 -14.45 13.40
C GLU A 11 -4.92 -13.61 12.19
N THR A 12 -4.84 -12.27 12.30
CA THR A 12 -5.14 -11.37 11.20
C THR A 12 -4.18 -11.69 10.06
N SER A 13 -4.70 -12.01 8.88
CA SER A 13 -3.83 -12.30 7.74
C SER A 13 -3.10 -11.02 7.30
N LEU A 14 -1.99 -11.19 6.57
CA LEU A 14 -1.26 -10.06 5.97
C LEU A 14 -2.20 -9.19 5.12
N ALA A 15 -3.09 -9.83 4.35
CA ALA A 15 -4.07 -9.15 3.51
C ALA A 15 -5.10 -8.37 4.32
N ASP A 16 -5.63 -8.96 5.40
CA ASP A 16 -6.59 -8.28 6.29
C ASP A 16 -5.92 -7.07 6.95
N ARG A 17 -4.67 -7.22 7.38
CA ARG A 17 -3.90 -6.14 8.00
C ARG A 17 -3.64 -5.00 7.01
N PHE A 18 -3.24 -5.34 5.78
CA PHE A 18 -3.06 -4.35 4.72
C PHE A 18 -4.36 -3.62 4.40
N GLN A 19 -5.47 -4.33 4.22
CA GLN A 19 -6.78 -3.73 3.92
C GLN A 19 -7.24 -2.78 5.02
N GLN A 20 -7.10 -3.19 6.29
CA GLN A 20 -7.42 -2.32 7.42
C GLN A 20 -6.61 -1.02 7.37
N LEU A 21 -5.29 -1.11 7.20
CA LEU A 21 -4.42 0.08 7.17
C LEU A 21 -4.67 0.95 5.94
N ARG A 22 -4.91 0.34 4.79
CA ARG A 22 -5.29 1.05 3.56
C ARG A 22 -6.55 1.88 3.77
N ASP A 23 -7.58 1.28 4.38
CA ASP A 23 -8.87 1.94 4.58
C ASP A 23 -8.74 3.09 5.60
N GLU A 24 -8.04 2.86 6.71
CA GLU A 24 -7.70 3.90 7.69
C GLU A 24 -6.88 5.04 7.07
N TRP A 25 -5.96 4.73 6.15
CA TRP A 25 -5.17 5.72 5.43
C TRP A 25 -6.03 6.58 4.51
N LYS A 26 -6.92 5.96 3.70
CA LYS A 26 -7.83 6.70 2.80
C LYS A 26 -8.79 7.62 3.57
N GLU A 27 -9.30 7.15 4.71
CA GLU A 27 -10.16 7.97 5.56
C GLU A 27 -9.43 9.21 6.10
N GLN A 28 -8.15 9.08 6.47
CA GLN A 28 -7.36 10.19 6.99
C GLN A 28 -6.81 11.11 5.88
N SER A 29 -6.47 10.55 4.71
CA SER A 29 -5.84 11.30 3.62
C SER A 29 -6.81 12.23 2.90
N GLN A 30 -8.12 11.94 2.88
CA GLN A 30 -9.13 12.75 2.17
C GLN A 30 -9.19 14.22 2.64
N TYR A 31 -8.70 14.52 3.85
CA TYR A 31 -8.68 15.87 4.41
C TYR A 31 -7.35 16.61 4.20
N LEU A 32 -6.40 15.99 3.49
CA LEU A 32 -5.06 16.52 3.26
C LEU A 32 -4.82 16.74 1.77
N SER A 33 -4.11 17.82 1.44
CA SER A 33 -3.69 18.13 0.06
C SER A 33 -2.18 18.04 -0.15
N ASN A 34 -1.42 17.81 0.92
CA ASN A 34 0.04 17.71 0.88
C ASN A 34 0.46 16.24 0.87
N THR A 35 1.09 15.80 -0.21
CA THR A 35 1.52 14.41 -0.40
C THR A 35 2.51 13.93 0.66
N THR A 36 3.39 14.81 1.16
CA THR A 36 4.31 14.49 2.25
C THR A 36 3.57 14.22 3.56
N GLN A 37 2.55 15.04 3.89
CA GLN A 37 1.72 14.81 5.08
C GLN A 37 0.93 13.50 4.96
N ILE A 38 0.37 13.22 3.77
CA ILE A 38 -0.37 11.98 3.50
C ILE A 38 0.51 10.75 3.70
N ALA A 39 1.75 10.77 3.23
CA ALA A 39 2.66 9.65 3.39
C ALA A 39 3.16 9.48 4.85
N MET A 40 3.16 10.55 5.65
CA MET A 40 3.53 10.51 7.07
C MET A 40 2.41 10.01 7.99
N LEU A 41 1.21 9.78 7.46
CA LEU A 41 0.11 9.19 8.23
C LEU A 41 0.52 7.83 8.80
N ARG A 42 0.20 7.60 10.07
CA ARG A 42 0.54 6.36 10.79
C ARG A 42 0.14 5.07 10.04
N PRO A 43 -1.08 4.93 9.47
CA PRO A 43 -1.43 3.71 8.75
C PRO A 43 -0.54 3.45 7.53
N TYR A 44 -0.13 4.50 6.81
CA TYR A 44 0.79 4.39 5.68
C TYR A 44 2.19 3.93 6.11
N GLN A 45 2.72 4.53 7.18
CA GLN A 45 4.00 4.13 7.76
C GLN A 45 3.97 2.69 8.30
N GLN A 46 2.82 2.23 8.81
CA GLN A 46 2.64 0.84 9.19
C GLN A 46 2.62 -0.11 7.99
N VAL A 47 2.04 0.28 6.85
CA VAL A 47 2.15 -0.48 5.59
C VAL A 47 3.61 -0.61 5.17
N ILE A 48 4.41 0.47 5.23
CA ILE A 48 5.87 0.41 4.99
C ILE A 48 6.53 -0.59 5.94
N GLY A 49 6.19 -0.54 7.23
CA GLY A 49 6.70 -1.45 8.24
C GLY A 49 6.33 -2.92 8.05
N MET A 50 5.36 -3.26 7.18
CA MET A 50 5.04 -4.65 6.82
C MET A 50 6.09 -5.27 5.89
N GLY A 51 6.94 -4.46 5.25
CA GLY A 51 8.08 -4.91 4.46
C GLY A 51 7.72 -5.66 3.17
N PRO A 52 8.65 -6.41 2.57
CA PRO A 52 8.52 -6.94 1.20
C PRO A 52 7.29 -7.80 0.94
N ALA A 53 6.75 -8.48 1.96
CA ALA A 53 5.59 -9.35 1.81
C ALA A 53 4.31 -8.61 1.35
N VAL A 54 4.21 -7.29 1.64
CA VAL A 54 3.03 -6.50 1.29
C VAL A 54 3.08 -5.94 -0.15
N VAL A 55 4.23 -6.00 -0.83
CA VAL A 55 4.42 -5.40 -2.16
C VAL A 55 3.41 -5.90 -3.19
N PRO A 56 3.12 -7.22 -3.32
CA PRO A 56 2.06 -7.69 -4.24
C PRO A 56 0.68 -7.09 -3.94
N LEU A 57 0.36 -6.87 -2.66
CA LEU A 57 -0.93 -6.30 -2.23
C LEU A 57 -1.02 -4.81 -2.58
N ILE A 58 0.07 -4.06 -2.42
CA ILE A 58 0.13 -2.65 -2.84
C ILE A 58 0.00 -2.54 -4.36
N LEU A 59 0.68 -3.39 -5.12
CA LEU A 59 0.60 -3.40 -6.58
C LEU A 59 -0.83 -3.73 -7.07
N GLU A 60 -1.51 -4.67 -6.42
CA GLU A 60 -2.90 -4.99 -6.73
C GLU A 60 -3.85 -3.84 -6.36
N GLU A 61 -3.63 -3.14 -5.24
CA GLU A 61 -4.40 -1.94 -4.91
C GLU A 61 -4.17 -0.83 -5.95
N LEU A 62 -2.92 -0.61 -6.36
CA LEU A 62 -2.55 0.37 -7.38
C LEU A 62 -3.21 0.08 -8.74
N ARG A 63 -3.42 -1.20 -9.07
CA ARG A 63 -4.16 -1.63 -10.26
C ARG A 63 -5.66 -1.29 -10.19
N ARG A 64 -6.23 -1.31 -8.98
CA ARG A 64 -7.66 -1.03 -8.75
C ARG A 64 -7.92 0.47 -8.69
N GLU A 65 -7.05 1.20 -7.99
CA GLU A 65 -7.17 2.63 -7.75
C GLU A 65 -5.76 3.24 -7.65
N PRO A 66 -5.27 3.86 -8.74
CA PRO A 66 -4.01 4.59 -8.73
C PRO A 66 -4.04 5.71 -7.68
N ASP A 67 -3.18 5.59 -6.67
CA ASP A 67 -3.09 6.54 -5.56
C ASP A 67 -1.63 6.66 -5.09
N LEU A 68 -1.37 7.41 -4.03
CA LEU A 68 -0.05 7.78 -3.50
C LEU A 68 0.74 6.62 -2.86
N TRP A 69 0.69 5.42 -3.43
CA TRP A 69 1.41 4.22 -2.98
C TRP A 69 2.88 4.17 -3.41
N PHE A 70 3.31 5.06 -4.31
CA PHE A 70 4.65 5.02 -4.91
C PHE A 70 5.77 5.12 -3.87
N TRP A 71 5.61 5.97 -2.86
CA TRP A 71 6.60 6.10 -1.78
C TRP A 71 6.70 4.82 -0.93
N ALA A 72 5.58 4.16 -0.64
CA ALA A 72 5.62 2.86 0.04
C ALA A 72 6.37 1.82 -0.79
N LEU A 73 6.09 1.75 -2.10
CA LEU A 73 6.79 0.83 -3.01
C LEU A 73 8.29 1.13 -3.05
N GLU A 74 8.70 2.38 -3.24
CA GLU A 74 10.11 2.81 -3.23
C GLU A 74 10.79 2.45 -1.89
N SER A 75 10.15 2.75 -0.76
CA SER A 75 10.72 2.53 0.57
C SER A 75 10.92 1.05 0.89
N ILE A 76 10.00 0.20 0.44
CA ILE A 76 10.05 -1.24 0.72
C ILE A 76 11.00 -1.96 -0.23
N THR A 77 10.98 -1.58 -1.51
CA THR A 77 11.70 -2.31 -2.58
C THR A 77 13.09 -1.74 -2.86
N ASN A 78 13.32 -0.48 -2.48
CA ASN A 78 14.50 0.31 -2.84
C ASN A 78 14.71 0.41 -4.36
N GLU A 79 13.62 0.36 -5.13
CA GLU A 79 13.58 0.41 -6.59
C GLU A 79 12.81 1.66 -7.03
N GLN A 80 13.19 2.23 -8.19
CA GLN A 80 12.51 3.39 -8.76
C GLN A 80 12.28 3.19 -10.28
N PRO A 81 11.17 2.52 -10.67
CA PRO A 81 10.85 2.27 -12.07
C PRO A 81 10.19 3.47 -12.76
N VAL A 82 9.79 4.50 -12.01
CA VAL A 82 9.15 5.70 -12.57
C VAL A 82 10.23 6.60 -13.17
N PRO A 83 10.20 6.86 -14.49
CA PRO A 83 11.16 7.77 -15.11
C PRO A 83 10.88 9.21 -14.69
N SER A 84 11.91 10.08 -14.71
CA SER A 84 11.83 11.47 -14.26
C SER A 84 10.70 12.27 -14.91
N GLU A 85 10.39 11.96 -16.16
CA GLU A 85 9.37 12.65 -16.97
C GLU A 85 7.94 12.26 -16.55
N ALA A 86 7.76 11.12 -15.88
CA ALA A 86 6.49 10.64 -15.38
C ALA A 86 6.23 11.01 -13.91
N VAL A 87 7.20 11.61 -13.22
CA VAL A 87 7.06 12.07 -11.84
C VAL A 87 5.91 13.08 -11.76
N GLY A 88 5.02 12.89 -10.78
CA GLY A 88 3.82 13.72 -10.59
C GLY A 88 2.62 13.31 -11.45
N HIS A 89 2.77 12.36 -12.38
CA HIS A 89 1.66 11.78 -13.14
C HIS A 89 1.28 10.43 -12.55
N VAL A 90 0.16 10.40 -11.81
CA VAL A 90 -0.30 9.22 -11.06
C VAL A 90 -0.46 8.00 -11.96
N GLU A 91 -1.14 8.14 -13.09
CA GLU A 91 -1.40 7.04 -14.04
C GLU A 91 -0.11 6.47 -14.66
N SER A 92 0.80 7.35 -15.08
CA SER A 92 2.09 6.94 -15.65
C SER A 92 2.97 6.26 -14.60
N SER A 93 2.97 6.78 -13.38
CA SER A 93 3.70 6.19 -12.24
C SER A 93 3.14 4.82 -11.87
N ALA A 94 1.81 4.68 -11.84
CA ALA A 94 1.13 3.41 -11.62
C ALA A 94 1.49 2.39 -12.70
N SER A 95 1.46 2.79 -13.96
CA SER A 95 1.82 1.93 -15.09
C SER A 95 3.26 1.40 -14.98
N ALA A 96 4.21 2.27 -14.62
CA ALA A 96 5.61 1.88 -14.44
C ALA A 96 5.81 0.86 -13.30
N TRP A 97 5.14 1.08 -12.17
CA TRP A 97 5.17 0.16 -11.03
C TRP A 97 4.49 -1.17 -11.31
N LEU A 98 3.35 -1.17 -12.01
CA LEU A 98 2.66 -2.39 -12.41
C LEU A 98 3.52 -3.21 -13.39
N GLU A 99 4.16 -2.57 -14.36
CA GLU A 99 5.07 -3.24 -15.28
C GLU A 99 6.31 -3.81 -14.57
N TRP A 100 6.88 -3.06 -13.62
CA TRP A 100 7.92 -3.58 -12.75
C TRP A 100 7.44 -4.81 -11.96
N GLY A 101 6.24 -4.76 -11.39
CA GLY A 101 5.63 -5.85 -10.64
C GLY A 101 5.45 -7.13 -11.46
N ARG A 102 4.98 -7.01 -12.70
CA ARG A 102 4.86 -8.13 -13.65
C ARG A 102 6.21 -8.74 -14.00
N ARG A 103 7.22 -7.92 -14.31
CA ARG A 103 8.58 -8.39 -14.62
C ARG A 103 9.22 -9.14 -13.45
N LYS A 104 8.86 -8.79 -12.21
CA LYS A 104 9.32 -9.48 -10.99
C LYS A 104 8.46 -10.70 -10.62
N GLY A 105 7.37 -10.98 -11.33
CA GLY A 105 6.44 -12.07 -11.02
C GLY A 105 5.63 -11.86 -9.73
N LEU A 106 5.45 -10.60 -9.31
CA LEU A 106 4.73 -10.25 -8.07
C LEU A 106 3.23 -10.10 -8.30
N ILE A 107 2.83 -9.80 -9.52
CA ILE A 107 1.45 -9.73 -10.00
C ILE A 107 1.37 -10.35 -11.41
N PRO A 108 0.18 -10.84 -11.83
CA PRO A 108 -0.01 -11.44 -13.15
C PRO A 108 0.12 -10.43 -14.31
#